data_AF-A0A536CA75-F1
#
_entry.id   AF-A0A536CA75-F1
#
_cell.length_a   1.000
_cell.length_b   1.000
_cell.length_c   1.000
_cell.angle_alpha   90.00
_cell.angle_beta   90.00
_cell.angle_gamma   90.00
#
_symmetry.space_group_name_H-M   'P 1'
#
loop_
_entity.id
_entity.type
_entity.pdbx_description
1 polymer ?
#
loop_
_entity_poly.entity_id
_entity_poly.type
_entity_poly.pdbx_seq_one_letter_code
_entity_poly.pdbx_strand_id
1 'polypeptide(L)' 'MIEAFIAPNPLLRIVLRSLPVLPIAIWTLWFEHARPLERQRPALRLAGRILLLVLVMAFAVAILGIGLNWLYDPDRFV' A
#
# COMPACT_ATOMS: atom_id res chain seq x y z
N MET A 1 0.35 11.96 17.89
CA MET A 1 -0.47 12.82 17.01
C MET A 1 -0.30 12.28 15.59
N ILE A 2 -1.38 11.93 14.89
CA ILE A 2 -1.27 11.23 13.59
C ILE A 2 -0.99 12.26 12.50
N GLU A 3 0.19 12.22 11.86
CA GLU A 3 0.59 13.20 10.82
C GLU A 3 -0.41 13.33 9.66
N ALA A 4 -1.19 12.27 9.40
CA ALA A 4 -2.28 12.25 8.43
C ALA A 4 -3.45 13.21 8.72
N PHE A 5 -3.42 14.01 9.79
CA PHE A 5 -4.41 15.06 10.08
C PHE A 5 -3.84 16.48 10.05
N ILE A 6 -2.51 16.64 10.22
CA ILE A 6 -1.88 17.95 10.51
C ILE A 6 -1.00 18.44 9.36
N ALA A 7 -0.72 17.59 8.36
CA ALA A 7 0.04 17.98 7.18
C ALA A 7 -0.51 19.31 6.56
N PRO A 8 0.32 20.38 6.45
CA PRO A 8 -0.12 21.68 5.96
C PRO A 8 -0.64 21.63 4.53
N ASN A 9 -0.10 20.71 3.74
CA ASN A 9 -0.46 20.51 2.35
C ASN A 9 -1.65 19.52 2.24
N PRO A 10 -2.81 19.97 1.73
CA PRO A 10 -4.00 19.13 1.61
C PRO A 10 -3.79 17.91 0.71
N LEU A 11 -2.91 17.99 -0.31
CA LEU A 11 -2.59 16.85 -1.18
C LEU A 11 -1.85 15.75 -0.42
N LEU A 12 -0.87 16.11 0.40
CA LEU A 12 -0.13 15.15 1.25
C LEU A 12 -1.07 14.42 2.20
N ARG A 13 -2.02 15.14 2.80
CA ARG A 13 -3.00 14.57 3.72
C ARG A 13 -3.95 13.58 3.05
N ILE A 14 -4.37 13.88 1.82
CA ILE A 14 -5.20 12.97 1.01
C ILE A 14 -4.39 11.72 0.69
N VAL A 15 -3.15 11.88 0.20
CA VAL A 15 -2.27 10.77 -0.14
C VAL A 15 -2.03 9.86 1.07
N LEU A 16 -1.66 10.39 2.24
CA LEU A 16 -1.44 9.58 3.45
C LEU A 16 -2.67 8.77 3.88
N ARG A 17 -3.89 9.27 3.61
CA ARG A 17 -5.14 8.57 3.95
C ARG A 17 -5.57 7.56 2.89
N SER A 18 -5.31 7.85 1.61
CA SER A 18 -5.72 7.01 0.50
C SER A 18 -4.73 5.88 0.22
N LEU A 19 -3.43 6.11 0.43
CA LEU A 19 -2.36 5.16 0.15
C LEU A 19 -2.53 3.78 0.83
N PRO A 20 -3.00 3.65 2.08
CA PRO A 20 -3.28 2.34 2.66
C PRO A 20 -4.52 1.64 2.09
N VAL A 21 -5.48 2.38 1.54
CA VAL A 21 -6.73 1.83 0.98
C VAL A 21 -6.61 1.56 -0.52
N LEU A 22 -5.67 2.22 -1.20
CA LEU A 22 -5.43 2.14 -2.63
C LEU A 22 -5.19 0.69 -3.13
N PRO A 23 -4.37 -0.16 -2.46
CA PRO A 23 -4.18 -1.54 -2.88
C PRO A 23 -5.47 -2.36 -2.82
N ILE A 24 -6.32 -2.10 -1.81
CA ILE A 24 -7.60 -2.77 -1.64
C ILE A 24 -8.60 -2.28 -2.69
N ALA A 25 -8.65 -0.97 -2.96
CA ALA A 25 -9.52 -0.40 -3.99
C ALA A 25 -9.15 -0.91 -5.40
N ILE A 26 -7.86 -1.00 -5.72
CA ILE A 26 -7.38 -1.61 -6.97
C ILE A 26 -7.75 -3.10 -6.99
N TRP A 27 -7.58 -3.81 -5.87
CA TRP A 27 -7.97 -5.22 -5.76
C TRP A 27 -9.47 -5.43 -5.99
N THR A 28 -10.34 -4.63 -5.37
CA THR A 28 -11.80 -4.77 -5.53
C THR A 28 -12.26 -4.46 -6.94
N LEU A 29 -11.69 -3.44 -7.58
CA LEU A 29 -11.96 -3.13 -8.99
C LEU A 29 -11.44 -4.20 -9.94
N TRP A 30 -10.35 -4.88 -9.57
CA TRP A 30 -9.81 -6.01 -10.34
C TRP A 30 -10.55 -7.33 -10.08
N PHE A 31 -11.15 -7.49 -8.89
CA PHE A 31 -11.82 -8.70 -8.45
C PHE A 31 -13.30 -8.73 -8.86
N GLU A 32 -13.95 -7.58 -9.03
CA GLU A 32 -15.31 -7.51 -9.57
C GLU A 32 -15.38 -8.12 -10.97
N HIS A 33 -15.91 -9.33 -11.01
CA HIS A 33 -16.13 -10.14 -12.21
C HIS A 33 -17.11 -9.51 -13.22
N ALA A 34 -17.79 -8.42 -12.86
CA ALA A 34 -19.04 -7.98 -13.48
C ALA A 34 -18.92 -6.77 -14.45
N ARG A 35 -17.73 -6.35 -14.87
CA ARG A 35 -17.57 -5.25 -15.86
C ARG A 35 -16.48 -5.56 -16.91
N PRO A 36 -16.58 -5.00 -18.13
CA PRO A 36 -16.38 -5.64 -19.44
C PRO A 36 -14.91 -5.84 -19.84
N LEU A 37 -14.13 -6.36 -18.90
CA LEU A 37 -12.77 -6.84 -19.08
C LEU A 37 -12.75 -8.37 -19.33
N GLU A 38 -13.89 -8.97 -19.68
CA GLU A 38 -14.03 -10.38 -20.09
C GLU A 38 -13.20 -10.75 -21.33
N ARG A 39 -12.48 -9.77 -21.91
CA ARG A 39 -11.54 -9.96 -23.01
C ARG A 39 -10.05 -9.94 -22.62
N GLN A 40 -9.69 -9.81 -21.35
CA GLN A 40 -8.28 -9.77 -20.95
C GLN A 40 -7.71 -11.15 -20.61
N ARG A 41 -6.59 -11.45 -21.29
CA ARG A 41 -5.85 -12.71 -21.28
C ARG A 41 -5.52 -13.16 -19.85
N PRO A 42 -5.59 -14.46 -19.53
CA PRO A 42 -5.28 -15.00 -18.20
C PRO A 42 -3.90 -14.57 -17.66
N ALA A 43 -2.95 -14.29 -18.56
CA ALA A 43 -1.63 -13.75 -18.21
C ALA A 43 -1.67 -12.38 -17.48
N LEU A 44 -2.61 -11.49 -17.84
CA LEU A 44 -2.75 -10.18 -17.21
C LEU A 44 -3.23 -10.28 -15.75
N ARG A 45 -4.14 -11.23 -15.47
CA ARG A 45 -4.59 -11.50 -14.09
C ARG A 45 -3.47 -12.06 -13.24
N LEU A 46 -2.64 -12.93 -13.80
CA LEU A 46 -1.49 -13.48 -13.10
C LEU A 46 -0.44 -12.41 -12.80
N ALA A 47 -0.12 -11.56 -13.79
CA ALA A 47 0.80 -10.44 -13.62
C ALA A 47 0.32 -9.46 -12.52
N GLY A 48 -0.98 -9.11 -12.51
CA GLY A 48 -1.56 -8.25 -11.48
C GLY A 48 -1.47 -8.86 -10.07
N ARG A 49 -1.73 -10.17 -9.93
CA ARG A 49 -1.57 -10.89 -8.65
C ARG A 49 -0.13 -10.92 -8.16
N ILE A 50 0.82 -11.21 -9.05
CA ILE A 50 2.25 -11.22 -8.73
C ILE A 50 2.70 -9.81 -8.30
N LEU A 51 2.32 -8.79 -9.07
CA LEU A 51 2.65 -7.39 -8.75
C LEU A 51 2.10 -6.99 -7.38
N LEU A 52 0.85 -7.36 -7.07
CA LEU A 52 0.28 -7.07 -5.75
C LEU A 52 1.01 -7.82 -4.64
N LEU A 53 1.31 -9.11 -4.83
CA LEU A 53 2.06 -9.90 -3.86
C LEU A 53 3.41 -9.26 -3.54
N VAL A 54 4.14 -8.83 -4.57
CA VAL A 54 5.41 -8.10 -4.43
C VAL A 54 5.22 -6.79 -3.68
N LEU A 55 4.18 -6.01 -4.02
CA LEU A 55 3.90 -4.74 -3.35
C LEU A 55 3.59 -4.92 -1.86
N VAL A 56 2.75 -5.90 -1.51
CA VAL A 56 2.39 -6.22 -0.13
C VAL A 56 3.63 -6.70 0.63
N MET A 57 4.43 -7.56 0.02
CA MET A 57 5.65 -8.07 0.65
C MET A 57 6.66 -6.95 0.88
N ALA A 58 6.89 -6.07 -0.09
CA ALA A 58 7.77 -4.90 0.05
C ALA A 58 7.28 -3.96 1.14
N PHE A 59 5.96 -3.70 1.22
CA PHE A 59 5.37 -2.89 2.27
C PHE A 59 5.57 -3.49 3.66
N ALA A 60 5.35 -4.81 3.81
CA ALA A 60 5.58 -5.51 5.07
C ALA A 60 7.05 -5.45 5.50
N VAL A 61 7.99 -5.65 4.56
CA VAL A 61 9.43 -5.53 4.81
C VAL A 61 9.81 -4.11 5.22
N ALA A 62 9.25 -3.09 4.58
CA ALA A 62 9.52 -1.69 4.93
C ALA A 62 9.04 -1.36 6.34
N ILE A 63 7.82 -1.76 6.71
CA ILE A 63 7.30 -1.59 8.08
C ILE A 63 8.17 -2.32 9.08
N LEU A 64 8.54 -3.57 8.80
CA LEU A 64 9.39 -4.35 9.69
C LEU A 64 10.76 -3.70 9.85
N GLY A 65 11.38 -3.26 8.75
CA GLY A 65 12.67 -2.57 8.77
C GLY A 65 12.64 -1.28 9.58
N ILE A 66 11.61 -0.45 9.39
CA ILE A 66 11.41 0.78 10.19
C ILE A 66 11.20 0.43 11.66
N GLY A 67 10.36 -0.57 11.95
CA GLY A 67 10.08 -1.01 13.31
C GLY A 67 11.32 -1.55 14.04
N LEU A 68 12.15 -2.34 13.34
CA LEU A 68 13.41 -2.85 13.87
C LEU A 68 14.41 -1.71 14.07
N ASN A 69 14.58 -0.83 13.08
CA ASN A 69 15.47 0.33 13.22
C ASN A 69 15.07 1.19 14.42
N TRP A 70 13.77 1.45 14.59
CA TRP A 70 13.26 2.18 15.74
C TRP A 70 13.47 1.43 17.06
N LEU A 71 13.30 0.09 17.08
CA LEU A 71 13.49 -0.74 18.27
C LEU A 71 14.95 -0.77 18.73
N TYR A 72 15.88 -0.83 17.79
CA TYR A 72 17.31 -0.92 18.03
C TYR A 72 18.02 0.44 18.01
N ASP A 73 17.29 1.54 17.88
CA ASP A 73 17.86 2.89 17.88
C ASP A 73 18.43 3.21 19.28
N PRO A 74 19.77 3.32 19.44
CA PRO A 74 20.40 3.56 20.73
C PRO A 74 20.17 5.00 21.22
N ASP A 75 19.85 5.94 20.34
CA ASP A 75 19.62 7.34 20.67
C ASP A 75 18.14 7.63 21.03
N ARG A 76 17.30 6.60 21.10
CA ARG A 76 15.86 6.74 21.40
C ARG A 76 15.56 7.43 22.75
N PHE A 77 16.45 7.34 23.73
CA PHE A 77 16.19 7.75 25.12
C PHE A 77 17.09 8.88 25.62
N VAL A 78 17.81 9.58 24.73
CA VAL A 78 18.59 10.78 25.08
C VAL A 78 17.72 12.04 25.03
#